data_AF-Q3V461-F1
#
_entry.id   AF-Q3V461-F1
#
_cell.length_a   1.000
_cell.length_b   1.000
_cell.length_c   1.000
_cell.angle_alpha   90.00
_cell.angle_beta   90.00
_cell.angle_gamma   90.00
#
_symmetry.space_group_name_H-M   'P 1'
#
loop_
_entity.id
_entity.type
_entity.pdbx_description
1 polymer ?
#
loop_
_entity_poly.entity_id
_entity_poly.type
_entity_poly.pdbx_seq_one_letter_code
_entity_poly.pdbx_strand_id
1 'polypeptide(L)'
;ESREDEFVVLACDGIWDVMSNEELCEFVKSRLEVSDDLENVCNWVVDTCLHKGSRDNMSVVLVCFSNAPKVSEEAVKRDSELDKHLESRVEEIMQKSGEEGMPDLAHVMRILSAENIPNLPPGGGLAGKRHVIEAVYSRLNPHKDNDGASDEAEEGGSQGKLVEALRQMRVNHRGNYRQLLEEMLTSYRLAKVEGEESPADPAAAAASSNSDGGNPVAMQERDTEGGPAGLDSRNEDAGTKRSAENI
;
A
#
# COMPACT_ATOMS: atom_id res chain seq x y z
N GLU A 1 -28.01 -9.21 -16.28
CA GLU A 1 -27.32 -7.97 -15.88
C GLU A 1 -28.37 -7.04 -15.32
N SER A 2 -28.19 -6.58 -14.08
CA SER A 2 -29.02 -5.50 -13.54
C SER A 2 -28.64 -4.25 -14.34
N ARG A 3 -29.62 -3.51 -14.87
CA ARG A 3 -29.35 -2.29 -15.65
C ARG A 3 -28.84 -1.13 -14.79
N GLU A 4 -28.51 -1.39 -13.53
CA GLU A 4 -28.15 -0.39 -12.52
C GLU A 4 -26.74 -0.62 -11.97
N ASP A 5 -26.06 -1.72 -12.34
CA ASP A 5 -24.72 -2.01 -11.87
C ASP A 5 -23.72 -0.99 -12.44
N GLU A 6 -23.02 -0.26 -11.57
CA GLU A 6 -22.05 0.79 -11.96
C GLU A 6 -20.61 0.25 -11.99
N PHE A 7 -20.13 -0.33 -10.89
CA PHE A 7 -18.80 -0.93 -10.77
C PHE A 7 -18.72 -1.94 -9.61
N VAL A 8 -17.66 -2.74 -9.58
CA VAL A 8 -17.26 -3.61 -8.46
C VAL A 8 -15.86 -3.23 -8.00
N VAL A 9 -15.67 -3.16 -6.68
CA VAL A 9 -14.35 -3.04 -6.05
C VAL A 9 -14.06 -4.33 -5.30
N LEU A 10 -12.89 -4.92 -5.58
CA LEU A 10 -12.31 -5.99 -4.77
C LEU A 10 -11.02 -5.44 -4.15
N ALA A 11 -10.85 -5.58 -2.84
CA ALA A 11 -9.65 -5.11 -2.16
C ALA A 11 -9.32 -6.02 -0.96
N CYS A 12 -8.06 -6.00 -0.53
CA CYS A 12 -7.63 -6.64 0.71
C CYS A 12 -7.95 -5.79 1.96
N ASP A 13 -7.76 -6.39 3.13
CA ASP A 13 -7.87 -5.76 4.46
C ASP A 13 -7.06 -4.47 4.58
N GLY A 14 -5.86 -4.39 4.00
CA GLY A 14 -5.08 -3.14 3.98
C GLY A 14 -5.81 -1.91 3.42
N ILE A 15 -6.87 -2.09 2.60
CA ILE A 15 -7.77 -1.01 2.16
C ILE A 15 -8.96 -0.87 3.12
N TRP A 16 -9.63 -1.98 3.45
CA TRP A 16 -10.86 -1.98 4.25
C TRP A 16 -10.65 -1.63 5.72
N ASP A 17 -9.44 -1.77 6.24
CA ASP A 17 -9.07 -1.41 7.62
C ASP A 17 -9.15 0.10 7.86
N VAL A 18 -9.06 0.91 6.80
CA VAL A 18 -9.01 2.38 6.87
C VAL A 18 -10.12 3.10 6.10
N MET A 19 -10.89 2.38 5.28
CA MET A 19 -12.03 2.92 4.54
C MET A 19 -13.24 1.97 4.65
N SER A 20 -14.40 2.52 5.01
CA SER A 20 -15.65 1.76 4.98
C SER A 20 -16.12 1.47 3.54
N ASN A 21 -17.09 0.57 3.40
CA ASN A 21 -17.72 0.27 2.11
C ASN A 21 -18.26 1.54 1.44
N GLU A 22 -18.96 2.37 2.19
CA GLU A 22 -19.58 3.61 1.74
C GLU A 22 -18.51 4.64 1.38
N GLU A 23 -17.52 4.86 2.26
CA GLU A 23 -16.42 5.79 1.99
C GLU A 23 -15.67 5.42 0.71
N LEU A 24 -15.34 4.14 0.53
CA LEU A 24 -14.61 3.70 -0.67
C LEU A 24 -15.46 3.82 -1.92
N CYS A 25 -16.75 3.45 -1.86
CA CYS A 25 -17.65 3.57 -3.00
C CYS A 25 -17.83 5.03 -3.42
N GLU A 26 -18.06 5.94 -2.48
CA GLU A 26 -18.18 7.38 -2.77
C GLU A 26 -16.89 7.96 -3.31
N PHE A 27 -15.75 7.56 -2.75
CA PHE A 27 -14.45 8.00 -3.22
C PHE A 27 -14.21 7.55 -4.67
N VAL A 28 -14.38 6.27 -4.97
CA VAL A 28 -14.23 5.71 -6.33
C VAL A 28 -15.17 6.40 -7.31
N LYS A 29 -16.45 6.60 -6.97
CA LYS A 29 -17.40 7.37 -7.79
C LYS A 29 -16.87 8.75 -8.12
N SER A 30 -16.43 9.49 -7.10
CA SER A 30 -15.90 10.85 -7.28
C SER A 30 -14.65 10.88 -8.15
N ARG A 31 -13.84 9.82 -8.14
CA ARG A 31 -12.61 9.72 -8.93
C ARG A 31 -12.90 9.33 -10.38
N LEU A 32 -13.88 8.45 -10.62
CA LEU A 32 -14.36 8.09 -11.97
C LEU A 32 -15.00 9.29 -12.70
N GLU A 33 -15.59 10.24 -11.97
CA GLU A 33 -16.06 11.51 -12.54
C GLU A 33 -14.93 12.46 -12.96
N VAL A 34 -13.70 12.24 -12.49
CA VAL A 34 -12.53 13.07 -12.79
C VAL A 34 -11.61 12.41 -13.83
N SER A 35 -11.51 11.09 -13.83
CA SER A 35 -10.65 10.35 -14.76
C SER A 35 -11.28 9.02 -15.16
N ASP A 36 -11.18 8.67 -16.44
CA ASP A 36 -11.54 7.36 -17.00
C ASP A 36 -10.37 6.35 -16.96
N ASP A 37 -9.19 6.77 -16.49
CA ASP A 37 -8.05 5.91 -16.25
C ASP A 37 -8.21 5.15 -14.93
N LEU A 38 -8.65 3.89 -15.04
CA LEU A 38 -8.88 3.03 -13.88
C LEU A 38 -7.60 2.74 -13.08
N GLU A 39 -6.42 2.74 -13.72
CA GLU A 39 -5.16 2.57 -13.00
C GLU A 39 -4.93 3.77 -12.07
N ASN A 40 -5.17 4.99 -12.55
CA ASN A 40 -5.09 6.19 -11.71
C ASN A 40 -6.11 6.18 -10.58
N VAL A 41 -7.35 5.75 -10.83
CA VAL A 41 -8.36 5.63 -9.78
C VAL A 41 -7.94 4.64 -8.69
N CYS A 42 -7.45 3.46 -9.08
CA CYS A 42 -6.91 2.47 -8.14
C CYS A 42 -5.71 3.03 -7.36
N ASN A 43 -4.80 3.75 -8.03
CA ASN A 43 -3.66 4.38 -7.37
C ASN A 43 -4.09 5.43 -6.34
N TRP A 44 -5.09 6.25 -6.66
CA TRP A 44 -5.65 7.21 -5.69
C TRP A 44 -6.25 6.50 -4.48
N VAL A 45 -6.93 5.37 -4.66
CA VAL A 45 -7.44 4.55 -3.53
C VAL A 45 -6.30 4.10 -2.64
N VAL A 46 -5.25 3.49 -3.21
CA VAL A 46 -4.10 2.98 -2.46
C VAL A 46 -3.35 4.10 -1.74
N ASP A 47 -3.06 5.20 -2.43
CA ASP A 47 -2.38 6.37 -1.85
C ASP A 47 -3.23 6.98 -0.72
N THR A 48 -4.55 7.06 -0.88
CA THR A 48 -5.47 7.56 0.16
C THR A 48 -5.45 6.66 1.40
N CYS A 49 -5.48 5.33 1.22
CA CYS A 49 -5.44 4.38 2.33
C CYS A 49 -4.11 4.44 3.09
N LEU A 50 -2.99 4.57 2.35
CA LEU A 50 -1.68 4.81 2.95
C LEU A 50 -1.70 6.07 3.83
N HIS A 51 -2.26 7.17 3.32
CA HIS A 51 -2.34 8.44 4.05
C HIS A 51 -3.34 8.43 5.21
N LYS A 52 -4.34 7.54 5.18
CA LYS A 52 -5.25 7.26 6.30
C LYS A 52 -4.62 6.36 7.37
N GLY A 53 -3.40 5.86 7.14
CA GLY A 53 -2.62 5.13 8.13
C GLY A 53 -2.49 3.62 7.90
N SER A 54 -2.92 3.11 6.73
CA SER A 54 -2.69 1.70 6.40
C SER A 54 -1.20 1.41 6.33
N ARG A 55 -0.78 0.33 7.00
CA ARG A 55 0.62 -0.15 7.00
C ARG A 55 0.74 -1.55 6.41
N ASP A 56 -0.36 -2.10 5.90
CA ASP A 56 -0.39 -3.44 5.31
C ASP A 56 -0.11 -3.40 3.80
N ASN A 57 0.04 -4.57 3.20
CA ASN A 57 0.00 -4.74 1.76
C ASN A 57 -1.40 -4.34 1.25
N MET A 58 -1.41 -3.51 0.20
CA MET A 58 -2.64 -3.00 -0.40
C MET A 58 -2.74 -3.47 -1.84
N SER A 59 -3.88 -4.07 -2.18
CA SER A 59 -4.25 -4.48 -3.53
C SER A 59 -5.72 -4.15 -3.75
N VAL A 60 -6.02 -3.59 -4.92
CA VAL A 60 -7.37 -3.24 -5.33
C VAL A 60 -7.58 -3.60 -6.79
N VAL A 61 -8.77 -4.12 -7.11
CA VAL A 61 -9.25 -4.37 -8.46
C VAL A 61 -10.56 -3.63 -8.63
N LEU A 62 -10.61 -2.74 -9.63
CA LEU A 62 -11.80 -1.99 -10.01
C LEU A 62 -12.32 -2.51 -11.35
N VAL A 63 -13.58 -2.92 -11.38
CA VAL A 63 -14.28 -3.36 -12.60
C VAL A 63 -15.44 -2.42 -12.85
N CYS A 64 -15.40 -1.67 -13.96
CA CYS A 64 -16.47 -0.77 -14.35
C CYS A 64 -17.42 -1.44 -15.34
N PHE A 65 -18.73 -1.31 -15.11
CA PHE A 65 -19.77 -1.73 -16.04
C PHE A 65 -20.16 -0.57 -16.99
N SER A 66 -21.08 -0.85 -17.90
CA SER A 66 -21.57 0.13 -18.88
C SER A 66 -22.13 1.41 -18.25
N ASN A 67 -22.74 1.30 -17.06
CA ASN A 67 -23.35 2.42 -16.33
C ASN A 67 -22.41 3.09 -15.33
N ALA A 68 -21.11 2.74 -15.31
CA ALA A 68 -20.16 3.42 -14.45
C ALA A 68 -20.18 4.95 -14.66
N PRO A 69 -19.96 5.75 -13.60
CA PRO A 69 -19.81 7.19 -13.71
C PRO A 69 -18.83 7.55 -14.82
N LYS A 70 -19.17 8.59 -15.59
CA LYS A 70 -18.33 9.11 -16.67
C LYS A 70 -17.70 10.41 -16.23
N VAL A 71 -16.56 10.72 -16.83
CA VAL A 71 -15.87 11.98 -16.60
C VAL A 71 -16.81 13.15 -16.89
N SER A 72 -16.94 14.05 -15.93
CA SER A 72 -17.73 15.27 -16.01
C SER A 72 -16.81 16.48 -16.00
N GLU A 73 -17.01 17.42 -16.93
CA GLU A 73 -16.23 18.66 -16.99
C GLU A 73 -16.36 19.47 -15.68
N GLU A 74 -17.54 19.45 -15.07
CA GLU A 74 -17.81 20.10 -13.78
C GLU A 74 -17.05 19.44 -12.63
N ALA A 75 -16.93 18.12 -12.62
CA ALA A 75 -16.16 17.39 -11.61
C ALA A 75 -14.65 17.66 -11.75
N VAL A 76 -14.11 17.57 -12.98
CA VAL A 76 -12.71 17.89 -13.29
C VAL A 76 -12.38 19.33 -12.90
N LYS A 77 -13.27 20.28 -13.23
CA LYS A 77 -13.07 21.69 -12.87
C LYS A 77 -13.05 21.89 -11.36
N ARG A 78 -14.01 21.32 -10.62
CA ARG A 78 -14.04 21.41 -9.15
C ARG A 78 -12.81 20.80 -8.51
N ASP A 79 -12.34 19.67 -9.05
CA ASP A 79 -11.15 18.98 -8.54
C ASP A 79 -9.89 19.83 -8.75
N SER A 80 -9.73 20.47 -9.92
CA SER A 80 -8.64 21.41 -10.21
C SER A 80 -8.71 22.69 -9.38
N GLU A 81 -9.91 23.21 -9.12
CA GLU A 81 -10.10 24.39 -8.24
C GLU A 81 -9.72 24.07 -6.79
N LEU A 82 -10.07 22.87 -6.31
CA LEU A 82 -9.65 22.40 -5.00
C LEU A 82 -8.12 22.27 -4.93
N ASP A 83 -7.48 21.70 -5.96
CA ASP A 83 -6.02 21.59 -5.99
C ASP A 83 -5.37 22.96 -5.86
N LYS A 84 -5.76 23.93 -6.70
CA LYS A 84 -5.26 25.32 -6.61
C LYS A 84 -5.50 25.97 -5.25
N HIS A 85 -6.65 25.70 -4.63
CA HIS A 85 -6.94 26.17 -3.29
C HIS A 85 -5.95 25.59 -2.28
N LEU A 86 -5.73 24.27 -2.30
CA LEU A 86 -4.75 23.60 -1.44
C LEU A 86 -3.33 24.11 -1.68
N GLU A 87 -2.91 24.31 -2.93
CA GLU A 87 -1.59 24.88 -3.24
C GLU A 87 -1.41 26.26 -2.59
N SER A 88 -2.40 27.14 -2.77
CA SER A 88 -2.39 28.50 -2.20
C SER A 88 -2.39 28.47 -0.67
N ARG A 89 -3.16 27.56 -0.04
CA ARG A 89 -3.19 27.40 1.42
C ARG A 89 -1.84 26.93 1.95
N VAL A 90 -1.20 25.96 1.30
CA VAL A 90 0.13 25.47 1.70
C VAL A 90 1.16 26.59 1.60
N GLU A 91 1.16 27.36 0.51
CA GLU A 91 2.05 28.53 0.35
C GLU A 91 1.87 29.56 1.48
N GLU A 92 0.62 29.88 1.83
CA GLU A 92 0.33 30.79 2.95
C GLU A 92 0.81 30.26 4.31
N ILE A 93 0.63 28.96 4.58
CA ILE A 93 1.08 28.34 5.83
C ILE A 93 2.60 28.41 5.92
N MET A 94 3.30 28.08 4.83
CA MET A 94 4.76 28.13 4.75
C MET A 94 5.30 29.54 4.94
N GLN A 95 4.60 30.57 4.43
CA GLN A 95 4.99 31.97 4.59
C GLN A 95 4.76 32.49 6.01
N LYS A 96 3.62 32.20 6.64
CA LYS A 96 3.27 32.68 7.99
C LYS A 96 4.16 32.09 9.07
N SER A 97 4.54 30.82 8.93
CA SER A 97 5.44 30.16 9.88
C SER A 97 6.91 30.55 9.72
N GLY A 98 7.28 31.27 8.65
CA GLY A 98 8.65 31.69 8.38
C GLY A 98 9.31 32.56 9.47
N GLU A 99 8.54 33.14 10.39
CA GLU A 99 9.05 33.92 11.53
C GLU A 99 9.51 33.06 12.71
N GLU A 100 8.94 31.86 12.91
CA GLU A 100 9.30 30.92 14.00
C GLU A 100 10.13 29.72 13.51
N GLY A 101 10.26 29.54 12.19
CA GLY A 101 10.98 28.45 11.55
C GLY A 101 10.09 27.68 10.57
N MET A 102 10.72 27.04 9.58
CA MET A 102 9.95 26.35 8.53
C MET A 102 9.18 25.14 9.11
N PRO A 103 7.84 25.10 8.95
CA PRO A 103 7.04 24.01 9.49
C PRO A 103 7.35 22.71 8.74
N ASP A 104 7.22 21.57 9.41
CA ASP A 104 7.23 20.28 8.74
C ASP A 104 5.89 19.96 8.08
N LEU A 105 5.86 18.91 7.26
CA LEU A 105 4.66 18.48 6.56
C LEU A 105 3.54 18.07 7.53
N ALA A 106 3.87 17.45 8.67
CA ALA A 106 2.88 17.02 9.65
C ALA A 106 2.15 18.24 10.26
N HIS A 107 2.88 19.32 10.54
CA HIS A 107 2.35 20.58 11.00
C HIS A 107 1.44 21.24 9.95
N VAL A 108 1.85 21.25 8.67
CA VAL A 108 1.03 21.76 7.56
C VAL A 108 -0.27 20.96 7.44
N MET A 109 -0.19 19.63 7.43
CA MET A 109 -1.37 18.75 7.38
C MET A 109 -2.31 18.96 8.57
N ARG A 110 -1.77 19.17 9.77
CA ARG A 110 -2.56 19.46 10.97
C ARG A 110 -3.33 20.78 10.85
N ILE A 111 -2.70 21.83 10.33
CA ILE A 111 -3.38 23.11 10.08
C ILE A 111 -4.50 22.92 9.06
N LEU A 112 -4.20 22.30 7.91
CA LEU A 112 -5.20 22.06 6.86
C LEU A 112 -6.37 21.20 7.36
N SER A 113 -6.11 20.21 8.22
CA SER A 113 -7.17 19.37 8.80
C SER A 113 -8.08 20.11 9.79
N ALA A 114 -7.58 21.19 10.41
CA ALA A 114 -8.36 22.03 11.31
C ALA A 114 -9.17 23.09 10.55
N GLU A 115 -8.84 23.36 9.29
CA GLU A 115 -9.58 24.24 8.40
C GLU A 115 -10.77 23.51 7.76
N ASN A 116 -11.88 24.22 7.58
CA ASN A 116 -13.04 23.67 6.86
C ASN A 116 -12.84 23.85 5.35
N ILE A 117 -12.09 22.92 4.74
CA ILE A 117 -11.80 22.94 3.31
C ILE A 117 -13.02 22.38 2.53
N PRO A 118 -13.69 23.18 1.70
CA PRO A 118 -14.86 22.73 0.97
C PRO A 118 -14.47 21.76 -0.16
N ASN A 119 -15.43 20.92 -0.57
CA ASN A 119 -15.33 20.05 -1.75
C ASN A 119 -14.23 18.98 -1.73
N LEU A 120 -13.71 18.61 -0.55
CA LEU A 120 -12.82 17.46 -0.43
C LEU A 120 -13.47 16.19 -1.01
N PRO A 121 -12.68 15.27 -1.60
CA PRO A 121 -13.22 14.02 -2.12
C PRO A 121 -13.98 13.25 -1.03
N PRO A 122 -15.24 12.84 -1.27
CA PRO A 122 -16.01 12.08 -0.29
C PRO A 122 -15.32 10.75 0.02
N GLY A 123 -15.37 10.31 1.28
CA GLY A 123 -14.64 9.14 1.81
C GLY A 123 -13.11 9.33 1.94
N GLY A 124 -12.47 10.01 0.99
CA GLY A 124 -11.02 10.25 0.99
C GLY A 124 -10.57 11.44 1.84
N GLY A 125 -11.40 12.48 1.95
CA GLY A 125 -11.10 13.69 2.72
C GLY A 125 -9.77 14.33 2.31
N LEU A 126 -9.05 14.89 3.29
CA LEU A 126 -7.73 15.50 3.05
C LEU A 126 -6.66 14.48 2.64
N ALA A 127 -6.77 13.22 3.10
CA ALA A 127 -5.86 12.15 2.75
C ALA A 127 -5.85 11.86 1.24
N GLY A 128 -7.01 11.97 0.57
CA GLY A 128 -7.12 11.83 -0.89
C GLY A 128 -6.43 12.93 -1.70
N LYS A 129 -6.11 14.07 -1.06
CA LYS A 129 -5.41 15.21 -1.69
C LYS A 129 -4.00 15.44 -1.14
N ARG A 130 -3.51 14.57 -0.26
CA ARG A 130 -2.18 14.71 0.35
C ARG A 130 -1.03 14.74 -0.67
N HIS A 131 -1.15 14.02 -1.79
CA HIS A 131 -0.12 14.09 -2.85
C HIS A 131 0.05 15.50 -3.44
N VAL A 132 -1.03 16.28 -3.57
CA VAL A 132 -0.98 17.68 -4.04
C VAL A 132 -0.25 18.55 -3.01
N ILE A 133 -0.62 18.38 -1.73
CA ILE A 133 -0.01 19.10 -0.61
C ILE A 133 1.49 18.80 -0.51
N GLU A 134 1.88 17.52 -0.62
CA GLU A 134 3.26 17.07 -0.60
C GLU A 134 4.08 17.62 -1.76
N ALA A 135 3.51 17.65 -2.97
CA ALA A 135 4.19 18.19 -4.15
C ALA A 135 4.50 19.69 -3.97
N VAL A 136 3.55 20.47 -3.46
CA VAL A 136 3.74 21.91 -3.19
C VAL A 136 4.74 22.11 -2.06
N TYR A 137 4.60 21.38 -0.96
CA TYR A 137 5.51 21.47 0.18
C TYR A 137 6.96 21.16 -0.25
N SER A 138 7.16 20.10 -1.03
CA SER A 138 8.50 19.70 -1.52
C SER A 138 9.09 20.76 -2.47
N ARG A 139 8.25 21.35 -3.33
CA ARG A 139 8.65 22.45 -4.22
C ARG A 139 9.11 23.69 -3.45
N LEU A 140 8.46 24.00 -2.33
CA LEU A 140 8.78 25.14 -1.47
C LEU A 140 9.91 24.85 -0.47
N ASN A 141 10.21 23.57 -0.24
CA ASN A 141 11.26 23.13 0.68
C ASN A 141 12.18 22.05 0.08
N PRO A 142 12.98 22.38 -0.95
CA PRO A 142 13.81 21.39 -1.65
C PRO A 142 15.01 20.87 -0.83
N HIS A 143 15.30 21.46 0.34
CA HIS A 143 16.52 21.18 1.11
C HIS A 143 16.29 20.29 2.35
N LYS A 144 15.04 19.89 2.65
CA LYS A 144 14.72 19.13 3.86
C LYS A 144 14.69 17.59 3.66
N ASP A 145 15.07 17.08 2.49
CA ASP A 145 15.30 15.63 2.30
C ASP A 145 16.45 15.05 3.15
N ASN A 146 17.15 15.91 3.91
CA ASN A 146 18.25 15.51 4.78
C ASN A 146 17.95 15.55 6.29
N ASP A 147 16.98 16.33 6.78
CA ASP A 147 16.86 16.58 8.22
C ASP A 147 15.40 16.58 8.71
N GLY A 148 15.02 15.50 9.40
CA GLY A 148 13.95 15.52 10.42
C GLY A 148 12.71 14.71 10.10
N ALA A 149 12.79 13.40 10.34
CA ALA A 149 11.66 12.58 10.74
C ALA A 149 11.24 12.94 12.17
N SER A 150 9.93 13.11 12.39
CA SER A 150 9.24 13.04 13.68
C SER A 150 7.81 12.57 13.37
N ASP A 151 7.30 11.43 13.83
CA ASP A 151 7.67 10.61 14.97
C ASP A 151 7.37 9.11 14.74
N GLU A 152 8.02 8.31 15.59
CA GLU A 152 7.76 6.93 16.01
C GLU A 152 8.61 5.80 15.37
N ALA A 153 9.42 5.23 16.27
CA ALA A 153 10.28 4.04 16.19
C ALA A 153 11.69 4.21 15.57
N GLU A 154 12.68 4.10 16.46
CA GLU A 154 14.06 3.78 16.12
C GLU A 154 14.12 2.47 15.30
N GLU A 155 14.44 2.59 14.02
CA GLU A 155 15.32 1.72 13.21
C GLU A 155 15.07 2.04 11.72
N GLY A 156 15.99 2.74 11.05
CA GLY A 156 16.01 2.73 9.58
C GLY A 156 16.16 4.07 8.86
N GLY A 157 17.26 4.79 9.10
CA GLY A 157 17.68 5.93 8.25
C GLY A 157 17.93 5.60 6.77
N SER A 158 17.94 4.31 6.41
CA SER A 158 17.96 3.82 5.03
C SER A 158 16.59 3.39 4.50
N GLN A 159 15.65 3.00 5.39
CA GLN A 159 14.35 2.47 4.98
C GLN A 159 13.42 3.59 4.51
N GLY A 160 13.38 4.75 5.18
CA GLY A 160 12.54 5.87 4.76
C GLY A 160 12.89 6.40 3.37
N LYS A 161 14.20 6.52 3.06
CA LYS A 161 14.69 6.91 1.73
C LYS A 161 14.35 5.88 0.66
N LEU A 162 14.45 4.59 1.01
CA LEU A 162 14.07 3.51 0.12
C LEU A 162 12.56 3.51 -0.15
N VAL A 163 11.73 3.73 0.87
CA VAL A 163 10.27 3.79 0.72
C VAL A 163 9.87 4.96 -0.18
N GLU A 164 10.48 6.12 -0.03
CA GLU A 164 10.20 7.28 -0.91
C GLU A 164 10.74 7.07 -2.33
N ALA A 165 11.94 6.49 -2.48
CA ALA A 165 12.46 6.12 -3.79
C ALA A 165 11.57 5.06 -4.48
N LEU A 166 11.07 4.08 -3.73
CA LEU A 166 10.13 3.07 -4.21
C LEU A 166 8.77 3.68 -4.54
N ARG A 167 8.32 4.71 -3.79
CA ARG A 167 7.12 5.48 -4.10
C ARG A 167 7.30 6.27 -5.39
N GLN A 168 8.40 7.00 -5.56
CA GLN A 168 8.68 7.72 -6.81
C GLN A 168 8.88 6.76 -7.98
N MET A 169 9.56 5.64 -7.78
CA MET A 169 9.69 4.59 -8.79
C MET A 169 8.31 4.02 -9.15
N ARG A 170 7.46 3.76 -8.15
CA ARG A 170 6.06 3.36 -8.35
C ARG A 170 5.31 4.40 -9.17
N VAL A 171 5.44 5.69 -8.86
CA VAL A 171 4.75 6.80 -9.54
C VAL A 171 5.27 7.00 -10.97
N ASN A 172 6.58 6.94 -11.18
CA ASN A 172 7.23 7.23 -12.47
C ASN A 172 7.18 6.03 -13.43
N HIS A 173 7.04 4.80 -12.92
CA HIS A 173 7.00 3.57 -13.71
C HIS A 173 5.66 2.82 -13.57
N ARG A 174 4.56 3.53 -13.24
CA ARG A 174 3.18 3.00 -13.21
C ARG A 174 2.87 2.23 -14.50
N GLY A 175 2.17 1.10 -14.38
CA GLY A 175 1.86 0.19 -15.50
C GLY A 175 3.04 -0.56 -16.16
N ASN A 176 4.29 -0.17 -15.89
CA ASN A 176 5.50 -0.70 -16.54
C ASN A 176 6.38 -1.57 -15.64
N TYR A 177 5.84 -2.04 -14.51
CA TYR A 177 6.60 -2.87 -13.56
C TYR A 177 7.22 -4.11 -14.21
N ARG A 178 6.54 -4.71 -15.20
CA ARG A 178 7.09 -5.83 -15.97
C ARG A 178 8.36 -5.45 -16.71
N GLN A 179 8.33 -4.32 -17.42
CA GLN A 179 9.46 -3.86 -18.23
C GLN A 179 10.63 -3.42 -17.33
N LEU A 180 10.33 -2.74 -16.21
CA LEU A 180 11.32 -2.37 -15.21
C LEU A 180 11.96 -3.59 -14.54
N LEU A 181 11.17 -4.60 -14.17
CA LEU A 181 11.67 -5.87 -13.64
C LEU A 181 12.53 -6.62 -14.67
N GLU A 182 12.12 -6.63 -15.94
CA GLU A 182 12.89 -7.25 -17.02
C GLU A 182 14.22 -6.54 -17.25
N GLU A 183 14.25 -5.20 -17.24
CA GLU A 183 15.49 -4.41 -17.34
C GLU A 183 16.41 -4.62 -16.13
N MET A 184 15.88 -4.61 -14.91
CA MET A 184 16.66 -4.88 -13.69
C MET A 184 17.24 -6.29 -13.67
N LEU A 185 16.46 -7.31 -14.04
CA LEU A 185 16.91 -8.69 -14.12
C LEU A 185 17.96 -8.90 -15.22
N THR A 186 17.82 -8.20 -16.34
CA THR A 186 18.81 -8.22 -17.42
C THR A 186 20.12 -7.60 -16.97
N SER A 187 20.06 -6.45 -16.30
CA SER A 187 21.22 -5.75 -15.74
C SER A 187 21.95 -6.60 -14.68
N TYR A 188 21.20 -7.25 -13.79
CA TYR A 188 21.78 -8.15 -12.78
C TYR A 188 22.45 -9.38 -13.39
N ARG A 189 21.86 -9.97 -14.44
CA ARG A 189 22.49 -11.07 -15.20
C ARG A 189 23.76 -10.61 -15.89
N LEU A 190 23.78 -9.42 -16.48
CA LEU A 190 24.97 -8.86 -17.12
C LEU A 190 26.09 -8.65 -16.11
N ALA A 191 25.79 -8.06 -14.95
CA ALA A 191 26.76 -7.84 -13.87
C ALA A 191 27.32 -9.17 -13.31
N LYS A 192 26.52 -10.25 -13.33
CA LYS A 192 26.98 -11.58 -12.91
C LYS A 192 27.86 -12.25 -13.96
N VAL A 193 27.59 -12.03 -15.24
CA VAL A 193 28.42 -12.52 -16.36
C VAL A 193 29.76 -11.77 -16.42
N GLU A 194 29.76 -10.47 -16.18
CA GLU A 194 30.98 -9.65 -16.11
C GLU A 194 31.79 -9.87 -14.81
N GLY A 195 31.15 -10.39 -13.75
CA GLY A 195 31.82 -10.77 -12.49
C GLY A 195 32.44 -12.17 -12.47
N GLU A 196 32.13 -13.03 -13.47
CA GLU A 196 32.67 -14.40 -13.57
C GLU A 196 33.85 -14.55 -14.55
N GLU A 197 34.26 -13.50 -15.28
CA GLU A 197 35.48 -13.52 -16.08
C GLU A 197 36.67 -12.87 -15.35
N SER A 198 37.35 -13.67 -14.53
CA SER A 198 38.78 -13.50 -14.25
C SER A 198 39.50 -14.83 -14.51
N PRO A 199 40.63 -14.83 -15.24
CA PRO A 199 41.18 -16.03 -15.85
C PRO A 199 41.86 -16.94 -14.82
N ALA A 200 41.78 -18.25 -15.11
CA ALA A 200 42.42 -19.31 -14.36
C ALA A 200 43.96 -19.15 -14.29
N ASP A 201 44.53 -19.43 -13.10
CA ASP A 201 45.94 -19.82 -12.97
C ASP A 201 46.06 -21.36 -12.87
N PRO A 202 46.99 -21.99 -13.59
CA PRO A 202 47.15 -23.43 -13.62
C PRO A 202 48.15 -23.95 -12.57
N ALA A 203 47.94 -25.22 -12.20
CA ALA A 203 48.91 -26.18 -11.65
C ALA A 203 49.25 -26.11 -10.14
N ALA A 204 48.81 -27.15 -9.43
CA ALA A 204 49.72 -28.13 -8.82
C ALA A 204 48.98 -29.45 -8.54
N ALA A 205 49.29 -30.47 -9.32
CA ALA A 205 48.95 -31.87 -9.05
C ALA A 205 50.18 -32.58 -8.45
N ALA A 206 50.00 -33.26 -7.32
CA ALA A 206 50.70 -34.48 -6.87
C ALA A 206 50.15 -34.82 -5.46
N ALA A 207 49.31 -35.84 -5.25
CA ALA A 207 49.52 -37.29 -5.31
C ALA A 207 49.53 -37.93 -3.89
N SER A 208 48.44 -38.68 -3.62
CA SER A 208 48.35 -39.97 -2.91
C SER A 208 48.91 -40.14 -1.48
N SER A 209 48.05 -40.49 -0.51
CA SER A 209 47.81 -41.90 -0.12
C SER A 209 46.87 -42.05 1.10
N ASN A 210 45.85 -42.91 0.94
CA ASN A 210 45.21 -43.91 1.84
C ASN A 210 45.18 -43.67 3.37
N SER A 211 44.19 -44.06 4.17
CA SER A 211 43.02 -44.97 4.11
C SER A 211 42.30 -44.75 5.45
N ASP A 212 40.98 -44.82 5.58
CA ASP A 212 40.16 -45.99 5.96
C ASP A 212 39.07 -45.37 6.87
N GLY A 213 37.78 -45.63 6.85
CA GLY A 213 36.94 -46.70 6.34
C GLY A 213 35.54 -46.50 6.95
N GLY A 214 34.52 -47.10 6.33
CA GLY A 214 33.23 -47.37 7.01
C GLY A 214 32.08 -46.39 6.74
N ASN A 215 31.30 -46.71 5.69
CA ASN A 215 30.01 -46.11 5.32
C ASN A 215 28.84 -46.80 6.10
N PRO A 216 27.55 -46.65 5.75
CA PRO A 216 26.52 -45.92 6.52
C PRO A 216 25.31 -46.81 6.95
N VAL A 217 24.40 -46.32 7.80
CA VAL A 217 23.06 -46.95 8.02
C VAL A 217 22.08 -45.83 8.41
N ALA A 218 21.14 -45.40 7.55
CA ALA A 218 19.85 -45.98 7.17
C ALA A 218 18.76 -45.92 8.27
N MET A 219 17.61 -45.36 7.88
CA MET A 219 16.34 -45.28 8.60
C MET A 219 15.84 -46.65 9.06
N GLN A 220 15.26 -46.72 10.26
CA GLN A 220 14.21 -47.69 10.55
C GLN A 220 13.28 -47.20 11.68
N GLU A 221 12.00 -47.10 11.33
CA GLU A 221 10.86 -47.05 12.24
C GLU A 221 10.73 -48.36 13.03
N ARG A 222 10.16 -48.31 14.24
CA ARG A 222 9.09 -49.25 14.60
C ARG A 222 8.32 -48.84 15.86
N ASP A 223 7.03 -49.12 15.75
CA ASP A 223 5.92 -48.91 16.65
C ASP A 223 6.01 -49.69 17.98
N THR A 224 5.18 -49.28 18.95
CA THR A 224 4.44 -50.28 19.73
C THR A 224 3.08 -49.72 20.14
N GLU A 225 2.04 -50.42 19.67
CA GLU A 225 0.62 -50.22 19.91
C GLU A 225 0.19 -50.43 21.38
N GLY A 226 -0.94 -49.82 21.74
CA GLY A 226 -1.71 -50.17 22.93
C GLY A 226 -2.98 -49.32 23.10
N GLY A 227 -4.02 -49.57 22.30
CA GLY A 227 -5.42 -49.24 22.67
C GLY A 227 -6.13 -50.48 23.26
N PRO A 228 -7.47 -50.51 23.44
CA PRO A 228 -8.47 -49.44 23.26
C PRO A 228 -9.62 -49.41 24.33
N ALA A 229 -10.64 -48.58 24.04
CA ALA A 229 -12.06 -48.57 24.51
C ALA A 229 -12.34 -48.00 25.92
N GLY A 230 -13.38 -47.19 26.17
CA GLY A 230 -14.59 -46.80 25.43
C GLY A 230 -15.77 -46.68 26.42
N LEU A 231 -16.80 -45.89 26.05
CA LEU A 231 -18.15 -45.71 26.67
C LEU A 231 -18.26 -44.59 27.72
N ASP A 232 -18.92 -43.46 27.42
CA ASP A 232 -20.40 -43.21 27.34
C ASP A 232 -21.03 -43.07 28.74
N SER A 233 -22.00 -42.20 29.07
CA SER A 233 -22.77 -41.17 28.36
C SER A 233 -23.82 -40.57 29.35
N ARG A 234 -24.37 -39.38 29.04
CA ARG A 234 -25.78 -38.91 29.32
C ARG A 234 -26.20 -38.59 30.78
N ASN A 235 -27.16 -37.70 31.09
CA ASN A 235 -28.22 -37.03 30.32
C ASN A 235 -28.89 -35.83 31.08
N GLU A 236 -29.46 -34.89 30.30
CA GLU A 236 -30.82 -34.25 30.35
C GLU A 236 -31.40 -33.65 31.66
N ASP A 237 -32.37 -32.72 31.72
CA ASP A 237 -33.14 -31.82 30.82
C ASP A 237 -34.13 -31.03 31.74
N ALA A 238 -34.66 -29.89 31.29
CA ALA A 238 -36.09 -29.50 31.40
C ALA A 238 -36.32 -28.04 30.95
N GLY A 239 -37.12 -27.87 29.89
CA GLY A 239 -37.54 -26.57 29.33
C GLY A 239 -38.91 -26.04 29.81
N THR A 240 -39.53 -25.17 28.95
CA THR A 240 -40.92 -24.59 28.96
C THR A 240 -40.96 -23.08 29.27
N LYS A 241 -41.65 -22.12 28.59
CA LYS A 241 -42.72 -22.05 27.55
C LYS A 241 -42.73 -20.65 26.86
N ARG A 242 -43.44 -20.60 25.73
CA ARG A 242 -43.88 -19.47 24.87
C ARG A 242 -44.58 -18.28 25.57
N SER A 243 -44.61 -17.10 24.92
CA SER A 243 -45.82 -16.35 24.51
C SER A 243 -45.49 -15.18 23.55
N ALA A 244 -46.44 -14.88 22.67
CA ALA A 244 -46.43 -13.80 21.67
C ALA A 244 -47.25 -12.57 22.14
N GLU A 245 -47.12 -11.45 21.41
CA GLU A 245 -48.11 -10.42 21.02
C GLU A 245 -47.73 -8.95 21.25
N ASN A 246 -47.92 -8.17 20.16
CA ASN A 246 -48.37 -6.76 20.00
C ASN A 246 -47.64 -5.67 20.82
N ILE A 247 -47.16 -4.56 20.24
CA ILE A 247 -47.81 -3.54 19.39
C ILE A 247 -46.74 -2.86 18.55
#